data_AF-A0A447QK22-F1
#
_entry.id   AF-A0A447QK22-F1
#
_cell.length_a   1.000
_cell.length_b   1.000
_cell.length_c   1.000
_cell.angle_alpha   90.00
_cell.angle_beta   90.00
_cell.angle_gamma   90.00
#
_symmetry.space_group_name_H-M   'P 1'
#
loop_
_entity.id
_entity.type
_entity.pdbx_description
1 polymer ?
#
loop_
_entity_poly.entity_id
_entity_poly.type
_entity_poly.pdbx_seq_one_letter_code
_entity_poly.pdbx_strand_id
1 'polypeptide(L)'
;MLTLRTQCLAQDLPDPLDPLEIDGAVLPSYVFIHDGPRVFRYYTPKEESVKLFHDYLDLHRNNPGLDIQMLPASVMFGRSPGAKARAPRICAC
;
A
#
# COMPACT_ATOMS: atom_id res chain seq x y z
N MET A 1 7.46 2.08 -7.97
CA MET A 1 6.79 0.88 -7.40
C MET A 1 7.25 -0.43 -8.06
N LEU A 2 8.48 -0.51 -8.61
CA LEU A 2 8.97 -1.76 -9.23
C LEU A 2 9.55 -2.73 -8.20
N THR A 3 10.14 -2.23 -7.12
CA THR A 3 10.75 -3.05 -6.06
C THR A 3 9.71 -3.89 -5.30
N LEU A 4 8.54 -3.32 -4.99
CA LEU A 4 7.43 -4.07 -4.36
C LEU A 4 7.00 -5.23 -5.27
N ARG A 5 6.76 -4.93 -6.56
CA ARG A 5 6.42 -5.94 -7.57
C ARG A 5 7.46 -7.06 -7.63
N THR A 6 8.76 -6.72 -7.71
CA THR A 6 9.83 -7.73 -7.75
C THR A 6 9.84 -8.62 -6.50
N GLN A 7 9.59 -8.05 -5.32
CA GLN A 7 9.54 -8.82 -4.08
C GLN A 7 8.28 -9.71 -4.00
N CYS A 8 7.13 -9.22 -4.43
CA CYS A 8 5.91 -10.02 -4.51
C CYS A 8 6.11 -11.22 -5.44
N LEU A 9 6.60 -10.99 -6.67
CA LEU A 9 6.87 -12.06 -7.63
C LEU A 9 7.94 -13.06 -7.12
N ALA A 10 8.93 -12.60 -6.35
CA ALA A 10 9.94 -13.48 -5.77
C ALA A 10 9.41 -14.34 -4.60
N GLN A 11 8.27 -14.00 -4.02
CA GLN A 11 7.61 -14.73 -2.93
C GLN A 11 6.35 -15.47 -3.40
N ASP A 12 6.18 -15.65 -4.71
CA ASP A 12 4.98 -16.25 -5.31
C ASP A 12 3.67 -15.54 -4.92
N LEU A 13 3.75 -14.24 -4.63
CA LEU A 13 2.59 -13.38 -4.38
C LEU A 13 2.06 -12.81 -5.71
N PRO A 14 0.74 -12.54 -5.80
CA PRO A 14 0.14 -11.90 -6.98
C PRO A 14 0.76 -10.52 -7.24
N ASP A 15 0.77 -10.12 -8.51
CA ASP A 15 1.33 -8.84 -8.91
C ASP A 15 0.49 -7.70 -8.31
N PRO A 16 1.08 -6.83 -7.47
CA PRO A 16 0.34 -5.74 -6.87
C PRO A 16 -0.07 -4.67 -7.88
N LEU A 17 0.49 -4.64 -9.10
CA LEU A 17 0.10 -3.69 -10.14
C LEU A 17 -1.05 -4.18 -11.01
N ASP A 18 -1.35 -5.47 -10.99
CA ASP A 18 -2.46 -6.00 -11.75
C ASP A 18 -3.77 -5.77 -10.98
N PRO A 19 -4.82 -5.26 -11.66
CA PRO A 19 -6.10 -5.04 -11.02
C PRO A 19 -6.74 -6.37 -10.60
N LEU A 20 -7.47 -6.34 -9.50
CA LEU A 20 -8.18 -7.48 -8.96
C LEU A 20 -9.63 -7.47 -9.46
N GLU A 21 -10.03 -8.50 -10.19
CA GLU A 21 -11.42 -8.71 -10.58
C GLU A 21 -12.12 -9.62 -9.56
N ILE A 22 -13.08 -9.06 -8.83
CA ILE A 22 -13.90 -9.79 -7.84
C ILE A 22 -15.36 -9.56 -8.19
N ASP A 23 -16.10 -10.63 -8.49
CA ASP A 23 -17.56 -10.58 -8.71
C ASP A 23 -18.00 -9.49 -9.73
N GLY A 24 -17.17 -9.25 -10.76
CA GLY A 24 -17.41 -8.24 -11.80
C GLY A 24 -16.98 -6.81 -11.44
N ALA A 25 -16.48 -6.57 -10.22
CA ALA A 25 -15.84 -5.33 -9.81
C ALA A 25 -14.34 -5.39 -10.08
N VAL A 26 -13.80 -4.38 -10.77
CA VAL A 26 -12.37 -4.23 -11.03
C VAL A 26 -11.82 -3.22 -10.03
N LEU A 27 -11.05 -3.69 -9.05
CA LEU A 27 -10.46 -2.86 -8.01
C LEU A 27 -8.93 -2.92 -8.02
N PRO A 28 -8.23 -1.81 -7.71
CA PRO A 28 -6.77 -1.81 -7.64
C PRO A 28 -6.26 -2.59 -6.43
N SER A 29 -5.31 -3.50 -6.66
CA SER A 29 -4.66 -4.34 -5.64
C SER A 29 -3.76 -3.60 -4.64
N TYR A 30 -3.67 -2.26 -4.73
CA TYR A 30 -2.86 -1.43 -3.84
C TYR A 30 -3.63 -0.20 -3.39
N VAL A 31 -3.31 0.28 -2.17
CA VAL A 31 -3.85 1.51 -1.62
C VAL A 31 -2.74 2.35 -0.99
N PHE A 32 -2.71 3.64 -1.32
CA PHE A 32 -1.76 4.58 -0.72
C PHE A 32 -2.38 5.25 0.51
N ILE A 33 -1.83 4.91 1.68
CA ILE A 33 -2.29 5.44 2.98
C ILE A 33 -1.50 6.71 3.37
N HIS A 34 -0.25 6.85 2.90
CA HIS A 34 0.60 8.01 3.15
C HIS A 34 1.42 8.41 1.90
N ASP A 35 1.54 9.71 1.62
CA ASP A 35 2.52 10.24 0.66
C ASP A 35 3.69 10.86 1.43
N GLY A 36 4.76 10.09 1.61
CA GLY A 36 6.08 10.58 2.03
C GLY A 36 6.14 11.50 3.27
N PRO A 37 7.30 12.12 3.54
CA PRO A 37 7.42 13.12 4.59
C PRO A 37 6.75 14.41 4.10
N ARG A 38 5.51 14.66 4.54
CA ARG A 38 4.83 15.93 4.27
C ARG A 38 5.41 17.03 5.16
N VAL A 39 5.75 18.16 4.56
CA VAL A 39 6.23 19.37 5.28
C VAL A 39 5.11 20.00 6.12
N PHE A 40 3.84 19.76 5.75
CA PHE A 40 2.66 20.23 6.47
C PHE A 40 1.92 19.08 7.16
N ARG A 41 1.63 19.28 8.44
CA ARG A 41 1.14 18.26 9.41
C ARG A 41 -0.38 18.04 9.40
N TYR A 42 -1.13 18.72 8.53
CA TYR A 42 -2.57 18.58 8.49
C TYR A 42 -2.95 17.26 7.82
N TYR A 43 -3.62 16.40 8.59
CA TYR A 43 -4.21 15.16 8.11
C TYR A 43 -5.40 15.53 7.20
N THR A 44 -5.18 15.48 5.89
CA THR A 44 -6.28 15.49 4.92
C THR A 44 -6.53 14.03 4.51
N PRO A 45 -7.62 13.41 4.96
CA PRO A 45 -7.96 12.06 4.51
C PRO A 45 -8.12 12.07 3.00
N LYS A 46 -7.44 11.15 2.31
CA LYS A 46 -7.67 10.93 0.89
C LYS A 46 -9.00 10.21 0.74
N GLU A 47 -10.02 10.92 0.28
CA GLU A 47 -11.34 10.34 0.06
C GLU A 47 -11.29 9.12 -0.86
N GLU A 48 -10.40 9.09 -1.85
CA GLU A 48 -10.24 7.95 -2.78
C GLU A 48 -9.76 6.68 -2.09
N SER A 49 -8.74 6.76 -1.22
CA SER A 49 -8.26 5.60 -0.46
C SER A 49 -9.34 5.09 0.49
N VAL A 50 -10.08 6.00 1.15
CA VAL A 50 -11.18 5.64 2.05
C VAL A 50 -12.32 4.96 1.28
N LYS A 51 -12.69 5.47 0.11
CA LYS A 51 -13.70 4.86 -0.77
C LYS A 51 -13.30 3.43 -1.17
N LEU A 52 -12.05 3.24 -1.62
CA LEU A 52 -11.53 1.90 -1.95
C LEU A 52 -11.62 0.91 -0.78
N PHE A 53 -11.28 1.35 0.43
CA PHE A 53 -11.43 0.49 1.62
C PHE A 53 -12.88 0.10 1.87
N HIS A 54 -13.82 1.05 1.69
CA HIS A 54 -15.25 0.75 1.81
C HIS A 54 -15.72 -0.22 0.73
N ASP A 55 -15.28 -0.06 -0.52
CA ASP A 55 -15.62 -0.97 -1.63
C ASP A 55 -15.18 -2.41 -1.32
N TYR A 56 -13.97 -2.61 -0.78
CA TYR A 56 -13.49 -3.92 -0.36
C TYR A 56 -14.27 -4.51 0.83
N LEU A 57 -14.64 -3.67 1.81
CA LEU A 57 -15.44 -4.11 2.95
C LEU A 57 -16.84 -4.54 2.52
N ASP A 58 -17.46 -3.80 1.60
CA ASP A 58 -18.79 -4.11 1.11
C ASP A 58 -18.78 -5.37 0.22
N LEU A 59 -17.72 -5.61 -0.57
CA LEU A 59 -17.51 -6.88 -1.26
C LEU A 59 -17.40 -8.06 -0.29
N HIS A 60 -16.60 -7.92 0.77
CA HIS A 60 -16.45 -8.99 1.77
C HIS A 60 -17.75 -9.26 2.52
N ARG A 61 -18.56 -8.22 2.81
CA ARG A 61 -19.89 -8.38 3.41
C ARG A 61 -20.86 -9.13 2.51
N ASN A 62 -20.81 -8.89 1.20
CA ASN A 62 -21.67 -9.54 0.23
C ASN A 62 -21.23 -11.00 -0.06
N ASN A 63 -19.95 -11.31 0.12
CA ASN A 63 -19.39 -12.62 -0.16
C ASN A 63 -18.54 -13.14 1.03
N PRO A 64 -19.15 -13.80 2.03
CA PRO A 64 -18.45 -14.27 3.22
C PRO A 64 -17.41 -15.38 2.93
N GLY A 65 -17.38 -15.94 1.72
CA GLY A 65 -16.32 -16.85 1.27
C GLY A 65 -15.09 -16.15 0.68
N LEU A 66 -15.17 -14.83 0.46
CA LEU A 66 -14.09 -14.04 -0.09
C LEU A 66 -13.11 -13.64 1.03
N ASP A 67 -11.94 -14.28 1.05
CA ASP A 67 -10.89 -13.96 2.03
C ASP A 67 -9.92 -12.91 1.44
N ILE A 68 -10.11 -11.65 1.81
CA ILE A 68 -9.25 -10.54 1.36
C ILE A 68 -8.23 -10.24 2.46
N GLN A 69 -6.95 -10.49 2.17
CA GLN A 69 -5.84 -10.15 3.06
C GLN A 69 -5.17 -8.83 2.65
N MET A 70 -5.11 -7.87 3.56
CA MET A 70 -4.40 -6.61 3.35
C MET A 70 -3.00 -6.68 3.95
N LEU A 71 -1.96 -6.53 3.12
CA LEU A 71 -0.58 -6.53 3.58
C LEU A 71 -0.02 -5.09 3.60
N PRO A 72 0.29 -4.51 4.78
CA PRO A 72 0.89 -3.20 4.85
C PRO A 72 2.34 -3.25 4.36
N ALA A 73 2.68 -2.39 3.39
CA ALA A 73 4.03 -2.24 2.89
C ALA A 73 4.49 -0.78 2.99
N SER A 74 5.73 -0.59 3.46
CA SER A 74 6.36 0.73 3.60
C SER A 74 7.54 0.86 2.65
N VAL A 75 7.50 1.84 1.76
CA VAL A 75 8.62 2.13 0.85
C VAL A 75 9.46 3.27 1.43
N MET A 76 10.68 2.95 1.83
CA MET A 76 11.64 3.93 2.35
C MET A 76 12.53 4.46 1.21
N PHE A 77 12.37 5.73 0.86
CA PHE A 77 13.26 6.45 -0.05
C PHE A 77 14.33 7.17 0.77
N GLY A 78 15.59 6.74 0.68
CA GLY A 78 16.66 7.37 1.45
C GLY A 78 17.86 6.47 1.70
N ARG A 79 18.67 6.26 0.67
CA ARG A 79 20.06 5.83 0.82
C ARG A 79 20.91 6.62 -0.16
N SER A 80 21.50 7.72 0.29
CA SER A 80 22.58 8.38 -0.45
C SER A 80 23.88 7.61 -0.18
N PRO A 81 24.49 6.92 -1.16
CA PRO A 81 25.79 6.29 -0.96
C PRO A 81 26.85 7.39 -0.91
N GLY A 82 27.22 7.85 0.30
CA GLY A 82 28.30 8.81 0.48
C GLY A 82 28.22 9.75 1.69
N ALA A 83 27.10 9.82 2.42
CA ALA A 83 27.02 10.64 3.63
C ALA A 83 27.35 9.77 4.86
N LYS A 84 28.43 10.12 5.58
CA LYS A 84 28.86 9.47 6.81
C LYS A 84 27.68 9.32 7.78
N ALA A 85 27.53 8.12 8.34
CA ALA A 85 26.50 7.77 9.31
C ALA A 85 26.57 8.68 10.55
N ARG A 86 25.85 9.81 10.52
CA ARG A 86 25.28 10.35 11.74
C ARG A 86 23.99 9.56 11.95
N ALA A 87 23.94 8.82 13.05
CA ALA A 87 22.93 7.82 13.36
C ALA A 87 21.54 8.21 12.83
N PRO A 88 20.87 7.33 12.07
CA PRO A 88 19.53 7.63 11.59
C PRO A 88 18.68 7.91 12.82
N ARG A 89 18.08 9.11 12.88
CA ARG A 89 16.88 9.28 13.68
C ARG A 89 15.85 8.37 13.05
N ILE A 90 15.75 7.19 13.61
CA ILE A 90 14.68 6.24 13.41
C ILE A 90 13.40 7.04 13.67
N CYS A 91 12.75 7.50 12.61
CA CYS A 91 11.36 7.92 12.71
C CYS A 91 10.59 6.61 12.61
N ALA A 92 10.57 5.88 13.74
CA ALA A 92 9.56 4.87 13.99
C ALA A 92 8.21 5.61 14.08
N CYS A 93 7.15 4.91 13.65
CA CYS A 93 5.76 5.37 13.67
C CYS A 93 5.35 6.08 14.96
#